data_AF-A0A928WD21-F1
#
_entry.id   AF-A0A928WD21-F1
#
_cell.length_a   1.000
_cell.length_b   1.000
_cell.length_c   1.000
_cell.angle_alpha   90.00
_cell.angle_beta   90.00
_cell.angle_gamma   90.00
#
_symmetry.space_group_name_H-M   'P 1'
#
loop_
_entity.id
_entity.type
_entity.pdbx_description
1 polymer ?
#
loop_
_entity_poly.entity_id
_entity_poly.type
_entity_poly.pdbx_seq_one_letter_code
_entity_poly.pdbx_strand_id
1 'polypeptide(L)' 'MSINHVIINSSPLIVLLKSQQAQLIPQLFTEILVPSGVFEEVTIKDDVASKQLPSVSWIEIVEVNTIAPEVAAWDLGN' A
#
# COMPACT_ATOMS: atom_id res chain seq x y z
N MET A 1 -20.94 -0.04 -10.22
CA MET A 1 -19.68 -0.62 -10.72
C MET A 1 -18.83 -0.89 -9.49
N SER A 2 -18.48 -2.14 -9.19
CA SER A 2 -17.58 -2.46 -8.08
C SER A 2 -16.13 -2.38 -8.57
N ILE A 3 -15.26 -1.78 -7.76
CA ILE A 3 -13.82 -1.81 -8.01
C ILE A 3 -13.28 -3.01 -7.23
N ASN A 4 -12.73 -4.00 -7.95
CA ASN A 4 -12.29 -5.25 -7.33
C ASN A 4 -10.78 -5.23 -7.02
N HIS A 5 -10.00 -4.45 -7.78
CA HIS A 5 -8.55 -4.41 -7.72
C HIS A 5 -8.08 -2.99 -7.39
N VAL A 6 -7.24 -2.86 -6.36
CA VAL A 6 -6.65 -1.60 -5.91
C VAL A 6 -5.15 -1.72 -5.66
N ILE A 7 -4.41 -0.66 -6.02
CA ILE A 7 -3.03 -0.44 -5.59
C ILE A 7 -3.07 0.65 -4.51
N ILE A 8 -2.56 0.35 -3.32
CA ILE A 8 -2.68 1.26 -2.16
C ILE A 8 -1.32 1.90 -1.84
N ASN A 9 -1.37 3.22 -1.56
CA ASN A 9 -0.21 4.02 -1.17
C ASN A 9 -0.04 4.08 0.38
N SER A 10 1.09 4.62 0.87
CA SER A 10 1.47 4.63 2.28
C SER A 10 0.48 5.36 3.18
N SER A 11 0.06 6.57 2.80
CA SER A 11 -0.82 7.42 3.63
C SER A 11 -2.15 6.77 4.02
N PRO A 12 -2.96 6.19 3.11
CA PRO A 12 -4.19 5.50 3.49
C PRO A 12 -3.94 4.27 4.37
N LEU A 13 -2.87 3.49 4.15
CA LEU A 13 -2.51 2.39 5.06
C LEU A 13 -2.21 2.90 6.46
N ILE A 14 -1.36 3.93 6.57
CA ILE A 14 -0.98 4.53 7.85
C ILE A 14 -2.22 5.03 8.61
N VAL A 15 -3.10 5.76 7.94
CA VAL A 15 -4.32 6.32 8.56
C VAL A 15 -5.26 5.20 9.03
N LEU A 16 -5.51 4.19 8.20
CA LEU A 16 -6.46 3.14 8.53
C LEU A 16 -5.92 2.15 9.58
N LEU A 17 -4.63 1.84 9.57
CA LEU A 17 -4.00 1.01 10.61
C LEU A 17 -4.00 1.75 11.96
N LYS A 18 -3.55 3.01 11.99
CA LYS A 18 -3.52 3.80 13.24
C LYS A 18 -4.90 4.08 13.82
N SER A 19 -5.92 4.17 12.97
CA SER A 19 -7.32 4.33 13.41
C SER A 19 -8.05 3.01 13.69
N GLN A 20 -7.37 1.85 13.53
CA GLN A 20 -7.94 0.50 13.68
C GLN A 20 -9.11 0.20 12.72
N GLN A 21 -9.09 0.81 11.53
CA GLN A 21 -10.12 0.69 10.50
C GLN A 21 -9.61 -0.04 9.24
N ALA A 22 -8.42 -0.64 9.27
CA ALA A 22 -7.83 -1.32 8.12
C ALA A 22 -8.70 -2.45 7.54
N GLN A 23 -9.60 -3.05 8.34
CA GLN A 23 -10.57 -4.05 7.89
C GLN A 23 -11.60 -3.52 6.87
N LEU A 24 -11.73 -2.21 6.70
CA LEU A 24 -12.55 -1.63 5.63
C LEU A 24 -11.98 -1.95 4.24
N ILE A 25 -10.66 -2.08 4.10
CA ILE A 25 -10.01 -2.33 2.81
C ILE A 25 -10.46 -3.67 2.20
N PRO A 26 -10.35 -4.83 2.88
CA PRO A 26 -10.83 -6.11 2.34
C PRO A 26 -12.36 -6.22 2.22
N GLN A 27 -13.13 -5.26 2.75
CA GLN A 27 -14.58 -5.17 2.53
C GLN A 27 -14.92 -4.43 1.23
N LEU A 28 -14.01 -3.58 0.75
CA LEU A 28 -14.21 -2.75 -0.44
C LEU A 28 -13.57 -3.36 -1.69
N PHE A 29 -12.49 -4.12 -1.53
CA PHE A 29 -11.69 -4.66 -2.63
C PHE A 29 -11.36 -6.14 -2.39
N THR A 30 -11.22 -6.88 -3.48
CA THR A 30 -10.89 -8.32 -3.44
C THR A 30 -9.41 -8.59 -3.72
N GLU A 31 -8.76 -7.72 -4.48
CA GLU A 31 -7.34 -7.78 -4.83
C GLU A 31 -6.67 -6.47 -4.40
N ILE A 32 -5.75 -6.57 -3.44
CA ILE A 32 -5.16 -5.42 -2.77
C ILE A 32 -3.64 -5.54 -2.90
N LEU A 33 -3.08 -4.77 -3.82
CA LEU A 33 -1.65 -4.75 -4.08
C LEU A 33 -0.99 -3.60 -3.32
N VAL A 34 0.15 -3.89 -2.70
CA VAL A 34 0.99 -2.92 -2.01
C VAL A 34 2.39 -2.99 -2.62
N PRO A 35 2.87 -1.91 -3.29
CA PRO A 35 4.24 -1.87 -3.77
C PRO A 35 5.25 -2.08 -2.64
N SER A 36 6.34 -2.80 -2.88
CA SER A 36 7.40 -3.06 -1.89
C SER A 36 7.91 -1.78 -1.23
N GLY A 37 8.17 -0.72 -2.00
CA GLY A 37 8.58 0.58 -1.46
C GLY A 37 7.54 1.25 -0.53
N VAL A 38 6.24 1.03 -0.76
CA VAL A 38 5.18 1.49 0.15
C VAL A 38 5.20 0.68 1.45
N PHE A 39 5.36 -0.64 1.36
CA PHE A 39 5.47 -1.49 2.54
C PHE A 39 6.67 -1.09 3.41
N GLU A 40 7.83 -0.83 2.79
CA GLU A 40 9.03 -0.33 3.46
C GLU A 40 8.81 1.03 4.12
N GLU A 41 8.21 1.99 3.41
CA GLU A 41 7.92 3.32 3.95
C GLU A 41 7.03 3.25 5.21
N VAL A 42 6.00 2.40 5.19
CA VAL A 42 5.10 2.25 6.34
C VAL A 42 5.78 1.51 7.50
N THR A 43 6.70 0.58 7.21
CA THR A 43 7.36 -0.24 8.24
C THR A 43 8.62 0.37 8.84
N ILE A 44 9.17 1.44 8.24
CA ILE A 44 10.44 2.07 8.70
C ILE A 44 10.36 2.72 10.09
N LYS A 45 9.18 3.19 10.51
CA LYS A 45 8.99 3.85 11.82
C LYS A 45 8.47 2.85 12.84
N ASP A 46 8.96 2.86 14.07
CA ASP A 46 8.42 2.01 15.14
C ASP A 46 7.10 2.61 15.69
N ASP A 47 5.97 2.28 15.06
CA ASP A 47 4.64 2.72 15.47
C ASP A 47 3.57 1.64 15.25
N VAL A 48 2.30 2.00 15.49
CA VAL A 48 1.18 1.05 15.36
C VAL A 48 1.03 0.53 13.94
N ALA A 49 1.24 1.38 12.92
CA ALA A 49 1.09 0.96 11.53
C ALA A 49 2.18 -0.02 11.11
N SER A 50 3.44 0.23 11.48
CA SER A 50 4.54 -0.68 11.14
C SER A 50 4.45 -2.04 11.82
N LYS A 51 3.87 -2.10 13.02
CA LYS A 51 3.64 -3.37 13.74
C LYS A 51 2.47 -4.16 13.16
N GLN A 52 1.43 -3.47 12.69
CA GLN A 52 0.23 -4.12 12.20
C GLN A 52 0.34 -4.52 10.72
N LEU A 53 0.94 -3.71 9.85
CA LEU A 53 0.99 -3.98 8.42
C LEU A 53 1.57 -5.37 8.07
N PRO A 54 2.66 -5.86 8.68
CA PRO A 54 3.18 -7.20 8.39
C PRO A 54 2.27 -8.35 8.83
N SER A 55 1.30 -8.08 9.69
CA SER A 55 0.38 -9.10 10.23
C SER A 55 -0.90 -9.27 9.41
N VAL A 56 -1.17 -8.37 8.45
CA VAL A 56 -2.38 -8.45 7.64
C VAL A 56 -2.21 -9.49 6.52
N SER A 57 -3.20 -10.36 6.35
CA SER A 57 -3.14 -11.45 5.37
C SER A 57 -3.81 -11.13 4.04
N TRP A 58 -4.41 -9.95 3.90
CA TRP A 58 -5.24 -9.56 2.76
C TRP A 58 -4.52 -8.64 1.76
N ILE A 59 -3.23 -8.36 1.98
CA ILE A 59 -2.40 -7.64 1.01
C ILE A 59 -1.50 -8.62 0.27
N GLU A 60 -1.22 -8.30 -0.99
CA GLU A 60 -0.13 -8.86 -1.75
C GLU A 60 0.94 -7.78 -1.94
N ILE A 61 2.18 -8.09 -1.54
CA ILE A 61 3.32 -7.19 -1.76
C ILE A 61 3.85 -7.43 -3.17
N VAL A 62 3.95 -6.38 -3.97
CA VAL A 62 4.40 -6.46 -5.37
C VAL A 62 5.66 -5.64 -5.60
N GLU A 63 6.60 -6.22 -6.35
CA GLU A 63 7.82 -5.53 -6.77
C GLU A 63 7.55 -4.67 -8.01
N VAL A 64 8.00 -3.41 -7.98
CA VAL A 64 7.88 -2.48 -9.11
C VAL A 64 9.27 -2.25 -9.70
N ASN A 65 9.64 -3.11 -10.65
CA ASN A 65 11.00 -3.14 -11.21
C ASN A 65 11.21 -2.20 -12.42
N THR A 66 10.13 -1.71 -13.01
CA THR A 66 10.17 -0.91 -14.24
C THR A 66 9.20 0.25 -14.16
N ILE A 67 9.72 1.45 -14.36
CA ILE A 67 8.90 2.66 -14.53
C ILE A 67 8.58 2.78 -16.02
N ALA A 68 7.29 2.97 -16.35
CA ALA A 68 6.88 3.18 -17.73
C ALA A 68 7.57 4.43 -18.30
N PRO A 69 8.04 4.43 -19.57
CA PRO A 69 8.78 5.55 -20.14
C PRO A 69 8.05 6.88 -20.04
N GLU A 70 6.72 6.87 -20.20
CA GLU A 70 5.88 8.06 -20.04
C GLU A 70 5.91 8.63 -18.62
N VAL A 71 5.97 7.78 -17.59
CA VAL A 71 6.05 8.20 -16.18
C VAL A 71 7.47 8.64 -15.83
N ALA A 72 8.49 7.96 -16.35
CA ALA A 72 9.90 8.34 -16.16
C ALA A 72 10.18 9.74 -16.73
N ALA A 73 9.51 10.12 -17.83
CA ALA A 73 9.63 11.44 -18.43
C ALA A 73 9.04 12.57 -17.58
N TRP A 74 8.29 12.27 -16.51
CA TRP A 74 7.69 13.28 -15.63
C TRP A 74 8.68 13.89 -14.63
N ASP A 75 9.91 13.36 -14.54
CA ASP A 75 10.98 13.87 -13.66
C ASP A 75 10.51 14.03 -12.20
N LEU A 76 9.90 12.97 -11.65
CA LEU A 76 9.27 12.96 -10.32
C LEU A 76 10.29 12.91 -9.16
N GLY A 77 11.56 13.19 -9.43
CA GLY A 77 12.69 13.05 -8.50
C GLY A 77 13.41 11.69 -8.63
N ASN A 78 14.69 11.69 -8.28
CA ASN A 78 15.54 10.49 -8.19
C ASN A 78 15.65 10.01 -6.74
#